data_AF-A0A7Y0Q0E6-F1
#
_entry.id   AF-A0A7Y0Q0E6-F1
#
_cell.length_a   1.000
_cell.length_b   1.000
_cell.length_c   1.000
_cell.angle_alpha   90.00
_cell.angle_beta   90.00
_cell.angle_gamma   90.00
#
_symmetry.space_group_name_H-M   'P 1'
#
loop_
_entity.id
_entity.type
_entity.pdbx_description
1 polymer ?
#
loop_
_entity_poly.entity_id
_entity_poly.type
_entity_poly.pdbx_seq_one_letter_code
_entity_poly.pdbx_strand_id
1 'polypeptide(L)'
;MAWLTVIASILIAGPMALWMTGVGPSMMLVISFTGLVLTARLYAVAAGIAESSQSAATLGLFSGLIGSLVGELLLHLSSRSALTTAFAAYASLGAELYRLDVLSRWWPFLFVALNGLFYAGLALLIRHLVDYRQSLLGIEPPHLR
;
A
#
# COMPACT_ATOMS: atom_id res chain seq x y z
N MET A 1 -2.28 10.86 -13.72
CA MET A 1 -1.90 10.40 -12.36
C MET A 1 -3.08 9.87 -11.54
N ALA A 2 -4.25 10.51 -11.52
CA ALA A 2 -5.38 10.05 -10.70
C ALA A 2 -5.78 8.58 -10.90
N TRP A 3 -5.81 8.09 -12.16
CA TRP A 3 -6.12 6.69 -12.45
C TRP A 3 -5.08 5.71 -11.88
N LEU A 4 -3.79 6.07 -11.87
CA LEU A 4 -2.73 5.27 -11.24
C LEU A 4 -2.91 5.23 -9.72
N THR A 5 -3.30 6.34 -9.11
CA THR A 5 -3.63 6.40 -7.68
C THR A 5 -4.74 5.41 -7.36
N VAL A 6 -5.80 5.37 -8.18
CA VAL A 6 -6.94 4.45 -7.99
C VAL A 6 -6.49 2.99 -8.11
N ILE A 7 -5.76 2.64 -9.16
CA ILE A 7 -5.27 1.25 -9.34
C ILE A 7 -4.35 0.84 -8.18
N ALA A 8 -3.41 1.70 -7.79
CA ALA A 8 -2.54 1.46 -6.64
C ALA A 8 -3.36 1.26 -5.36
N SER A 9 -4.38 2.10 -5.12
CA SER A 9 -5.26 1.98 -3.95
C SER A 9 -5.99 0.63 -3.92
N ILE A 10 -6.46 0.15 -5.09
CA ILE A 10 -7.11 -1.16 -5.21
C ILE A 10 -6.11 -2.29 -4.89
N LEU A 11 -4.88 -2.20 -5.39
CA LEU A 11 -3.83 -3.21 -5.11
C LEU A 11 -3.45 -3.24 -3.62
N ILE A 12 -3.49 -2.09 -2.95
CA ILE A 12 -3.19 -1.95 -1.51
C ILE A 12 -4.36 -2.48 -0.67
N ALA A 13 -5.61 -2.17 -1.02
CA ALA A 13 -6.80 -2.61 -0.30
C ALA A 13 -7.21 -4.06 -0.60
N GLY A 14 -6.86 -4.57 -1.78
CA GLY A 14 -7.26 -5.88 -2.30
C GLY A 14 -6.96 -7.06 -1.36
N PRO A 15 -5.77 -7.16 -0.76
CA PRO A 15 -5.48 -8.19 0.23
C PRO A 15 -6.49 -8.22 1.37
N MET A 16 -6.88 -7.06 1.92
CA MET A 16 -7.88 -6.99 2.99
C MET A 16 -9.25 -7.52 2.53
N ALA A 17 -9.71 -7.10 1.34
CA ALA A 17 -10.95 -7.60 0.76
C ALA A 17 -10.96 -9.12 0.59
N LEU A 18 -9.84 -9.69 0.13
CA LEU A 18 -9.71 -11.14 -0.01
C LEU A 18 -9.66 -11.85 1.34
N TRP A 19 -9.09 -11.21 2.36
CA TRP A 19 -9.04 -11.79 3.68
C TRP A 19 -10.40 -11.91 4.35
N MET A 20 -11.28 -10.94 4.09
CA MET A 20 -12.68 -10.99 4.53
C MET A 20 -13.43 -12.22 4.00
N THR A 21 -12.98 -12.81 2.89
CA THR A 21 -13.57 -14.04 2.34
C THR A 21 -13.14 -15.32 3.07
N GLY A 22 -12.28 -15.20 4.09
CA GLY A 22 -11.80 -16.33 4.89
C GLY A 22 -10.54 -17.00 4.35
N VAL A 23 -9.80 -16.34 3.46
CA VAL A 23 -8.52 -16.85 2.94
C VAL A 23 -7.52 -17.01 4.09
N GLY A 24 -6.91 -18.19 4.19
CA GLY A 24 -5.98 -18.51 5.27
C GLY A 24 -4.71 -17.63 5.28
N PRO A 25 -4.03 -17.49 6.43
CA PRO A 25 -2.87 -16.59 6.62
C PRO A 25 -1.73 -16.79 5.61
N SER A 26 -1.34 -18.04 5.33
CA SER A 26 -0.22 -18.33 4.41
C SER A 26 -0.49 -17.87 2.98
N MET A 27 -1.73 -18.06 2.50
CA MET A 27 -2.13 -17.58 1.18
C MET A 27 -2.22 -16.04 1.18
N MET A 28 -2.67 -15.43 2.28
CA MET A 28 -2.73 -13.98 2.39
C MET A 28 -1.35 -13.31 2.39
N LEU A 29 -0.33 -13.95 2.97
CA LEU A 29 1.05 -13.48 2.85
C LEU A 29 1.50 -13.42 1.38
N VAL A 30 1.21 -14.46 0.61
CA VAL A 30 1.52 -14.51 -0.84
C VAL A 30 0.77 -13.41 -1.60
N ILE A 31 -0.53 -13.24 -1.31
CA ILE A 31 -1.37 -12.21 -1.92
C ILE A 31 -0.85 -10.80 -1.59
N SER A 32 -0.53 -10.54 -0.32
CA SER A 32 -0.03 -9.24 0.16
C SER A 32 1.33 -8.91 -0.46
N PHE A 33 2.23 -9.89 -0.52
CA PHE A 33 3.53 -9.72 -1.17
C PHE A 33 3.38 -9.47 -2.68
N THR A 34 2.47 -10.20 -3.34
CA THR A 34 2.16 -9.99 -4.76
C THR A 34 1.59 -8.58 -4.98
N GLY A 35 0.66 -8.14 -4.14
CA GLY A 35 0.09 -6.79 -4.17
C GLY A 35 1.15 -5.70 -4.01
N LEU A 36 2.11 -5.89 -3.09
CA LEU A 36 3.24 -4.98 -2.92
C LEU A 36 4.12 -4.91 -4.16
N VAL A 37 4.47 -6.06 -4.75
CA VAL A 37 5.28 -6.12 -5.99
C VAL A 37 4.55 -5.45 -7.15
N LEU A 38 3.25 -5.69 -7.32
CA LEU A 38 2.45 -5.05 -8.36
C LEU A 38 2.36 -3.54 -8.14
N THR A 39 2.20 -3.09 -6.90
CA THR A 39 2.19 -1.65 -6.56
C THR A 39 3.53 -1.00 -6.86
N ALA A 40 4.65 -1.64 -6.48
CA ALA A 40 5.99 -1.15 -6.80
C ALA A 40 6.24 -1.08 -8.32
N ARG A 41 5.78 -2.09 -9.07
CA ARG A 41 5.84 -2.04 -10.55
C ARG A 41 4.99 -0.91 -11.12
N LEU A 42 3.80 -0.67 -10.58
CA LEU A 42 2.95 0.43 -11.00
C LEU A 42 3.62 1.78 -10.74
N TYR A 43 4.30 1.94 -9.59
CA TYR A 43 5.10 3.14 -9.31
C TYR A 43 6.30 3.28 -10.24
N ALA A 44 6.92 2.19 -10.68
CA ALA A 44 8.00 2.25 -11.66
C ALA A 44 7.49 2.73 -13.02
N VAL A 45 6.29 2.30 -13.45
CA VAL A 45 5.62 2.83 -14.64
C VAL A 45 5.28 4.30 -14.45
N ALA A 46 4.75 4.67 -13.28
CA ALA A 46 4.41 6.05 -12.96
C ALA A 46 5.64 6.98 -12.95
N ALA A 47 6.81 6.48 -12.53
CA ALA A 47 8.06 7.25 -12.53
C ALA A 47 8.44 7.71 -13.95
N GLY A 48 8.15 6.92 -14.98
CA GLY A 48 8.43 7.27 -16.38
C GLY A 48 7.55 8.40 -16.93
N ILE A 49 6.44 8.72 -16.27
CA ILE A 49 5.51 9.79 -16.68
C ILE A 49 5.38 10.90 -15.62
N ALA A 50 6.06 10.76 -14.48
CA ALA A 50 5.98 11.72 -13.39
C ALA A 50 6.91 12.91 -13.66
N GLU A 51 6.33 14.08 -13.83
CA GLU A 51 7.07 15.34 -14.08
C GLU A 51 8.02 15.72 -12.95
N SER A 52 7.73 15.33 -11.70
CA SER A 52 8.54 15.69 -10.53
C SER A 52 8.52 14.63 -9.43
N SER A 53 9.49 14.71 -8.52
CA SER A 53 9.52 13.89 -7.30
C SER A 53 8.31 14.15 -6.42
N GLN A 54 7.79 15.39 -6.42
CA GLN A 54 6.56 15.73 -5.72
C GLN A 54 5.35 14.99 -6.29
N SER A 55 5.25 14.86 -7.62
CA SER A 55 4.17 14.10 -8.27
C SER A 55 4.24 12.60 -7.91
N ALA A 56 5.44 12.02 -7.82
CA ALA A 56 5.63 10.64 -7.38
C ALA A 56 5.29 10.45 -5.90
N ALA A 57 5.75 11.34 -5.02
CA ALA A 57 5.41 11.32 -3.60
C ALA A 57 3.90 11.45 -3.37
N THR A 58 3.24 12.34 -4.12
CA THR A 58 1.79 12.58 -4.05
C THR A 58 1.00 11.35 -4.48
N LEU A 59 1.42 10.68 -5.57
CA LEU A 59 0.84 9.41 -6.00
C LEU A 59 0.94 8.35 -4.89
N GLY A 60 2.13 8.17 -4.31
CA GLY A 60 2.36 7.22 -3.24
C GLY A 60 1.53 7.53 -2.00
N LEU A 61 1.54 8.80 -1.55
CA LEU A 61 0.79 9.26 -0.39
C LEU A 61 -0.71 9.01 -0.55
N PHE A 62 -1.33 9.48 -1.64
CA PHE A 62 -2.77 9.33 -1.80
C PHE A 62 -3.19 7.88 -2.04
N SER A 63 -2.41 7.09 -2.77
CA SER A 63 -2.73 5.68 -2.95
C SER A 63 -2.61 4.88 -1.66
N GLY A 64 -1.60 5.16 -0.83
CA GLY A 64 -1.47 4.60 0.52
C GLY A 64 -2.63 5.00 1.42
N LEU A 65 -2.95 6.30 1.50
CA LEU A 65 -4.06 6.79 2.33
C LEU A 65 -5.40 6.18 1.92
N ILE A 66 -5.74 6.22 0.63
CA ILE A 66 -7.03 5.71 0.13
C ILE A 66 -7.09 4.19 0.27
N GLY A 67 -6.02 3.48 -0.12
CA GLY A 67 -5.95 2.02 -0.01
C GLY A 67 -6.10 1.55 1.43
N SER A 68 -5.41 2.20 2.37
CA SER A 68 -5.54 1.88 3.80
C SER A 68 -6.87 2.29 4.39
N LEU A 69 -7.45 3.44 4.00
CA LEU A 69 -8.81 3.81 4.42
C LEU A 69 -9.85 2.78 4.00
N VAL A 70 -9.76 2.29 2.76
CA VAL A 70 -10.64 1.24 2.27
C VAL A 70 -10.38 -0.06 3.02
N GLY A 71 -9.13 -0.43 3.26
CA GLY A 71 -8.75 -1.59 4.07
C GLY A 71 -9.33 -1.52 5.50
N GLU A 72 -9.17 -0.38 6.17
CA GLU A 72 -9.74 -0.15 7.50
C GLU A 72 -11.26 -0.21 7.50
N LEU A 73 -11.92 0.39 6.51
CA LEU A 73 -13.37 0.32 6.36
C LEU A 73 -13.84 -1.13 6.22
N LEU A 74 -13.17 -1.90 5.36
CA LEU A 74 -13.44 -3.32 5.15
C LEU A 74 -13.25 -4.13 6.44
N LEU A 75 -12.16 -3.88 7.18
CA LEU A 75 -11.88 -4.51 8.46
C LEU A 75 -12.99 -4.22 9.49
N HIS A 76 -13.46 -2.97 9.58
CA HIS A 76 -14.51 -2.58 10.52
C HIS A 76 -15.92 -3.01 10.11
N LEU A 77 -16.14 -3.34 8.83
CA LEU A 77 -17.39 -3.95 8.33
C LEU A 77 -17.37 -5.48 8.40
N SER A 78 -16.24 -6.08 8.77
CA SER A 78 -16.05 -7.53 8.82
C SER A 78 -16.72 -8.20 10.02
N SER A 79 -17.04 -9.49 9.87
CA SER A 79 -17.49 -10.32 10.98
C SER A 79 -16.34 -10.68 11.94
N ARG A 80 -16.67 -11.03 13.19
CA ARG A 80 -15.67 -11.41 14.20
C ARG A 80 -14.78 -12.59 13.76
N SER A 81 -15.33 -13.56 13.03
CA SER A 81 -14.56 -14.72 12.56
C SER A 81 -13.52 -14.36 11.49
N ALA A 82 -13.84 -13.40 10.62
CA ALA A 82 -12.89 -12.86 9.65
C ALA A 82 -11.76 -12.11 10.35
N LEU A 83 -12.08 -11.34 11.40
CA LEU A 83 -11.07 -10.62 12.20
C LEU A 83 -10.13 -11.57 12.95
N THR A 84 -10.60 -12.68 13.50
CA THR A 84 -9.68 -13.62 14.20
C THR A 84 -8.67 -14.25 13.23
N THR A 85 -9.15 -14.64 12.05
CA THR A 85 -8.30 -15.17 10.97
C THR A 85 -7.31 -14.12 10.48
N ALA A 86 -7.77 -12.87 10.45
CA ALA A 86 -6.95 -11.73 10.12
C ALA A 86 -5.77 -11.62 11.09
N PHE A 87 -6.03 -11.35 12.35
CA PHE A 87 -4.96 -11.06 13.29
C PHE A 87 -4.06 -12.27 13.60
N ALA A 88 -4.49 -13.50 13.28
CA ALA A 88 -3.66 -14.71 13.41
C ALA A 88 -2.36 -14.66 12.59
N ALA A 89 -2.31 -13.91 11.47
CA ALA A 89 -1.09 -13.77 10.68
C ALA A 89 0.05 -13.05 11.42
N TYR A 90 -0.27 -12.27 12.45
CA TYR A 90 0.71 -11.49 13.23
C TYR A 90 1.23 -12.23 14.48
N ALA A 91 0.95 -13.54 14.59
CA ALA A 91 1.40 -14.39 15.69
C ALA A 91 1.14 -13.75 17.07
N SER A 92 2.19 -13.59 17.90
CA SER A 92 2.08 -13.04 19.26
C SER A 92 1.59 -11.58 19.32
N LEU A 93 1.73 -10.82 18.23
CA LEU A 93 1.26 -9.44 18.15
C LEU A 93 -0.21 -9.33 17.73
N GLY A 94 -0.80 -10.42 17.22
CA GLY A 94 -2.16 -10.40 16.67
C GLY A 94 -3.22 -9.93 17.66
N ALA A 95 -3.16 -10.40 18.92
CA ALA A 95 -4.12 -10.02 19.94
C ALA A 95 -4.02 -8.52 20.31
N GLU A 96 -2.81 -7.98 20.35
CA GLU A 96 -2.57 -6.57 20.66
C GLU A 96 -3.01 -5.68 19.50
N LEU A 97 -2.66 -6.06 18.27
CA LEU A 97 -3.10 -5.37 17.06
C LEU A 97 -4.63 -5.40 16.91
N TYR A 98 -5.27 -6.54 17.20
CA TYR A 98 -6.73 -6.63 17.24
C TYR A 98 -7.34 -5.66 18.26
N ARG A 99 -6.78 -5.58 19.47
CA ARG A 99 -7.25 -4.62 20.48
C ARG A 99 -7.05 -3.19 20.01
N LEU A 100 -5.90 -2.88 19.41
CA LEU A 100 -5.61 -1.54 18.94
C LEU A 100 -6.57 -1.14 17.81
N ASP A 101 -6.75 -1.97 16.79
CA ASP A 101 -7.64 -1.68 15.66
C ASP A 101 -9.11 -1.62 16.07
N VAL A 102 -9.59 -2.57 16.89
CA VAL A 102 -11.03 -2.67 17.19
C VAL A 102 -11.46 -1.80 18.38
N LEU A 103 -10.59 -1.58 19.37
CA LEU A 103 -10.97 -0.88 20.61
C LEU A 103 -10.46 0.56 20.68
N SER A 104 -9.44 0.94 19.90
CA SER A 104 -8.85 2.27 19.97
C SER A 104 -9.40 3.16 18.85
N ARG A 105 -10.10 4.24 19.23
CA ARG A 105 -10.73 5.15 18.26
C ARG A 105 -9.75 5.88 17.34
N TRP A 106 -8.52 6.09 17.78
CA TRP A 106 -7.53 6.89 17.04
C TRP A 106 -6.56 6.04 16.21
N TRP A 107 -6.43 4.76 16.56
CA TRP A 107 -5.40 3.88 16.00
C TRP A 107 -5.57 3.62 14.50
N PRO A 108 -6.78 3.37 13.96
CA PRO A 108 -6.99 3.24 12.51
C PRO A 108 -6.51 4.48 11.73
N PHE A 109 -6.70 5.68 12.28
CA PHE A 109 -6.24 6.91 11.62
C PHE A 109 -4.71 7.04 11.61
N LEU A 110 -4.04 6.62 12.69
CA LEU A 110 -2.58 6.57 12.70
C LEU A 110 -2.09 5.54 11.68
N PHE A 111 -2.70 4.36 11.62
CA PHE A 111 -2.30 3.30 10.69
C PHE A 111 -2.46 3.73 9.23
N VAL A 112 -3.57 4.42 8.90
CA VAL A 112 -3.78 5.05 7.59
C VAL A 112 -2.67 6.06 7.28
N ALA A 113 -2.35 6.96 8.22
CA ALA A 113 -1.32 7.97 8.01
C ALA A 113 0.07 7.34 7.79
N LEU A 114 0.42 6.33 8.58
CA LEU A 114 1.69 5.60 8.44
C LEU A 114 1.79 4.88 7.10
N ASN A 115 0.71 4.25 6.63
CA ASN A 115 0.68 3.66 5.30
C ASN A 115 0.84 4.71 4.19
N GLY A 116 0.16 5.84 4.31
CA GLY A 116 0.34 6.97 3.38
C GLY A 116 1.82 7.38 3.27
N LEU A 117 2.50 7.56 4.41
CA LEU A 117 3.93 7.88 4.44
C LEU A 117 4.80 6.76 3.86
N PHE A 118 4.49 5.50 4.18
CA PHE A 118 5.21 4.33 3.65
C PHE A 118 5.14 4.29 2.12
N TYR A 119 3.95 4.41 1.53
CA TYR A 119 3.77 4.36 0.08
C TYR A 119 4.31 5.61 -0.62
N ALA A 120 4.30 6.78 0.03
CA ALA A 120 5.01 7.97 -0.46
C ALA A 120 6.53 7.73 -0.55
N GLY A 121 7.11 7.18 0.52
CA GLY A 121 8.53 6.81 0.56
C GLY A 121 8.88 5.74 -0.48
N LEU A 122 8.03 4.72 -0.64
CA LEU A 122 8.21 3.68 -1.65
C LEU A 122 8.18 4.26 -3.07
N ALA A 123 7.23 5.15 -3.38
CA ALA A 123 7.14 5.79 -4.68
C ALA A 123 8.38 6.65 -5.00
N LEU A 124 8.90 7.38 -4.00
CA LEU A 124 10.14 8.15 -4.14
C LEU A 124 11.36 7.24 -4.35
N LEU A 125 11.49 6.18 -3.55
CA LEU A 125 12.56 5.20 -3.71
C LEU A 125 12.56 4.58 -5.11
N ILE A 126 11.39 4.14 -5.59
CA ILE A 126 11.25 3.57 -6.92
C ILE A 126 11.61 4.58 -8.01
N ARG A 127 11.18 5.84 -7.88
CA ARG A 127 11.59 6.90 -8.80
C ARG A 127 13.12 7.06 -8.83
N HIS A 128 13.77 7.15 -7.67
CA HIS A 128 15.23 7.26 -7.59
C HIS A 128 15.93 6.06 -8.24
N LEU A 129 15.43 4.84 -8.05
CA LEU A 129 15.98 3.64 -8.70
C LEU A 129 15.82 3.67 -10.22
N VAL A 130 14.68 4.17 -10.73
CA VAL A 130 14.43 4.34 -12.17
C VAL A 130 15.36 5.40 -12.76
N ASP A 131 15.47 6.56 -12.12
CA ASP A 131 16.36 7.66 -12.56
C ASP A 131 17.83 7.21 -12.57
N TYR A 132 18.27 6.52 -11.51
CA TYR A 132 19.61 5.93 -11.44
C TYR A 132 19.85 4.94 -12.58
N ARG A 133 18.89 4.04 -12.86
CA ARG A 133 18.99 3.10 -13.99
C ARG A 133 19.08 3.84 -15.33
N GLN A 134 18.30 4.90 -15.54
CA GLN A 134 18.35 5.69 -16.77
C GLN A 134 19.70 6.38 -16.96
N SER A 135 20.28 6.93 -15.89
CA SER A 135 21.62 7.52 -15.93
C SER A 135 22.71 6.52 -16.32
N LEU A 136 22.62 5.27 -15.82
CA LEU A 136 23.55 4.19 -16.20
C LEU A 136 23.43 3.80 -17.68
N LEU A 137 22.24 4.00 -18.27
CA LEU A 137 21.96 3.70 -19.68
C LEU A 137 22.22 4.90 -20.60
N GLY A 138 22.65 6.05 -20.08
CA GLY A 138 22.84 7.28 -20.85
C GLY A 138 21.52 7.87 -21.38
N ILE A 139 20.38 7.51 -20.80
CA ILE A 139 19.06 8.04 -21.16
C ILE A 139 18.78 9.24 -20.24
N GLU A 140 18.53 10.40 -20.84
CA GLU A 140 18.24 11.61 -20.09
C GLU A 140 16.87 11.51 -19.37
N PRO A 141 16.81 11.75 -18.05
CA PRO A 141 15.57 11.66 -17.28
C PRO A 141 14.47 12.59 -17.81
N PRO A 142 13.20 12.15 -17.80
CA PRO A 142 12.09 12.92 -18.40
C PRO A 142 11.80 14.26 -17.70
N HIS A 143 12.28 14.46 -16.47
CA HIS A 143 12.09 15.70 -15.71
C HIS A 143 13.21 16.74 -15.93
N LEU A 144 14.21 16.41 -16.75
CA LEU A 144 15.28 17.32 -17.15
C LEU A 144 15.07 17.88 -18.57
N ARG A 145 13.95 17.53 -19.22
CA ARG A 145 13.52 18.06 -20.53
C ARG A 145 12.49 19.15 -20.32
#